data_AF-A0A532THL8-F1
#
_entry.id   AF-A0A532THL8-F1
#
_cell.length_a   1.000
_cell.length_b   1.000
_cell.length_c   1.000
_cell.angle_alpha   90.00
_cell.angle_beta   90.00
_cell.angle_gamma   90.00
#
_symmetry.space_group_name_H-M   'P 1'
#
loop_
_entity.id
_entity.type
_entity.pdbx_description
1 polymer ?
#
loop_
_entity_poly.entity_id
_entity_poly.type
_entity_poly.pdbx_seq_one_letter_code
_entity_poly.pdbx_strand_id
1 'polypeptide(L)'
;MDEINIYNTNPNDADSDGDGFSDGEEVDAQTDPNDPSSNINSSNDSSNILIIIIIPIILLVIGVVIALIVIIIVKKKTNASKLKKDYSIIESVEKTEQIPFRRIEMYNLDHLTLKAAQIAKSKSSSTSTA
;
A
#
# COMPACT_ATOMS: atom_id res chain seq x y z
N MET A 1 44.06 15.26 -31.40
CA MET A 1 45.34 15.61 -30.73
C MET A 1 45.14 15.43 -29.23
N ASP A 2 44.33 14.43 -28.85
CA ASP A 2 43.60 14.50 -27.58
C ASP A 2 44.26 13.56 -26.57
N GLU A 3 44.87 12.45 -27.03
CA GLU A 3 45.67 11.54 -26.21
C GLU A 3 46.87 12.20 -25.53
N ILE A 4 47.74 12.89 -26.30
CA ILE A 4 49.00 13.43 -25.78
C ILE A 4 48.77 14.37 -24.58
N ASN A 5 47.68 15.14 -24.61
CA ASN A 5 47.41 16.15 -23.58
C ASN A 5 46.55 15.62 -22.43
N ILE A 6 45.86 14.47 -22.59
CA ILE A 6 44.92 13.93 -21.60
C ILE A 6 45.50 12.69 -20.92
N TYR A 7 46.03 11.75 -21.71
CA TYR A 7 46.52 10.44 -21.25
C TYR A 7 48.03 10.31 -21.33
N ASN A 8 48.71 11.28 -21.96
CA ASN A 8 50.16 11.32 -22.11
C ASN A 8 50.72 10.10 -22.86
N THR A 9 49.87 9.46 -23.66
CA THR A 9 50.16 8.35 -24.57
C THR A 9 50.63 8.88 -25.94
N ASN A 10 51.29 8.02 -26.71
CA ASN A 10 51.78 8.36 -28.04
C ASN A 10 50.73 7.98 -29.09
N PRO A 11 50.16 8.91 -29.88
CA PRO A 11 49.11 8.57 -30.86
C PRO A 11 49.60 7.75 -32.06
N ASN A 12 50.92 7.50 -32.17
CA ASN A 12 51.48 6.57 -33.16
C ASN A 12 51.82 5.21 -32.55
N ASP A 13 51.65 5.06 -31.24
CA ASP A 13 51.68 3.79 -30.54
C ASP A 13 50.24 3.42 -30.17
N ALA A 14 49.84 2.18 -30.38
CA ALA A 14 48.47 1.79 -30.06
C ALA A 14 48.34 1.25 -28.63
N ASP A 15 49.46 0.89 -28.00
CA ASP A 15 49.60 0.21 -26.71
C ASP A 15 50.84 0.80 -26.04
N SER A 16 50.65 1.85 -25.23
CA SER A 16 51.72 2.70 -24.73
C SER A 16 52.56 2.03 -23.63
N ASP A 17 52.03 1.05 -22.91
CA ASP A 17 52.74 0.31 -21.86
C ASP A 17 53.18 -1.11 -22.26
N GLY A 18 52.69 -1.61 -23.40
CA GLY A 18 53.10 -2.85 -24.02
C GLY A 18 52.51 -4.10 -23.36
N ASP A 19 51.39 -3.97 -22.65
CA ASP A 19 50.73 -5.09 -21.97
C ASP A 19 49.80 -5.92 -22.88
N GLY A 20 49.56 -5.42 -24.10
CA GLY A 20 48.74 -6.06 -25.12
C GLY A 20 47.30 -5.56 -25.18
N PHE A 21 46.92 -4.55 -24.41
CA PHE A 21 45.70 -3.77 -24.56
C PHE A 21 46.00 -2.43 -25.24
N SER A 22 45.08 -1.93 -26.06
CA SER A 22 45.30 -0.62 -26.68
C SER A 22 44.93 0.53 -25.75
N ASP A 23 45.61 1.67 -25.88
CA ASP A 23 45.38 2.89 -25.09
C ASP A 23 43.89 3.30 -25.09
N GLY A 24 43.21 3.10 -26.22
CA GLY A 24 41.78 3.37 -26.36
C GLY A 24 40.89 2.38 -25.60
N GLU A 25 41.25 1.09 -25.58
CA GLU A 25 40.52 0.07 -24.82
C GLU A 25 40.66 0.31 -23.30
N GLU A 26 41.83 0.76 -22.86
CA GLU A 26 42.09 1.09 -21.46
C GLU A 26 41.40 2.37 -21.02
N VAL A 27 41.40 3.42 -21.86
CA VAL A 27 40.63 4.64 -21.61
C VAL A 27 39.13 4.35 -21.51
N ASP A 28 38.58 3.51 -22.40
CA ASP A 28 37.17 3.09 -22.36
C ASP A 28 36.86 2.25 -21.10
N ALA A 29 37.83 1.47 -20.63
CA ALA A 29 37.74 0.69 -19.39
C ALA A 29 38.03 1.50 -18.11
N GLN A 30 38.36 2.78 -18.24
CA GLN A 30 38.81 3.67 -17.16
C GLN A 30 40.05 3.16 -16.41
N THR A 31 40.95 2.48 -17.13
CA THR A 31 42.26 2.03 -16.65
C THR A 31 43.35 3.00 -17.13
N ASP A 32 44.59 2.84 -16.66
CA ASP A 32 45.70 3.76 -16.97
C ASP A 32 46.53 3.20 -18.13
N PRO A 33 46.51 3.83 -19.33
CA PRO A 33 47.20 3.33 -20.51
C PRO A 33 48.74 3.41 -20.44
N ASN A 34 49.30 3.84 -19.30
CA ASN A 34 50.73 3.84 -19.06
C ASN A 34 51.13 2.89 -17.91
N ASP A 35 50.19 2.10 -17.38
CA ASP A 35 50.43 1.15 -16.30
C ASP A 35 50.06 -0.28 -16.76
N PRO A 36 51.07 -1.13 -17.05
CA PRO A 36 50.85 -2.47 -17.61
C PRO A 36 50.20 -3.44 -16.61
N SER A 37 49.98 -2.98 -15.37
CA SER A 37 49.26 -3.72 -14.33
C SER A 37 47.80 -3.28 -14.19
N SER A 38 47.40 -2.22 -14.90
CA SER A 38 46.07 -1.62 -14.81
C SER A 38 45.04 -2.26 -15.75
N ASN A 39 45.34 -3.39 -16.38
CA ASN A 39 44.46 -4.01 -17.37
C ASN A 39 42.99 -4.24 -16.96
N ILE A 40 42.16 -4.31 -18.00
CA ILE A 40 40.71 -4.55 -18.04
C ILE A 40 40.30 -5.87 -17.32
N ASN A 41 41.26 -6.72 -16.94
CA ASN A 41 41.02 -7.95 -16.18
C ASN A 41 40.93 -7.74 -14.66
N SER A 42 41.23 -6.53 -14.14
CA SER A 42 41.15 -6.23 -12.71
C SER A 42 39.95 -5.35 -12.32
N SER A 43 38.90 -5.31 -13.14
CA SER A 43 37.63 -4.66 -12.80
C SER A 43 36.41 -5.52 -13.10
N ASN A 44 36.53 -6.84 -12.89
CA ASN A 44 35.43 -7.56 -12.23
C ASN A 44 35.37 -7.10 -10.77
N ASP A 45 35.14 -5.80 -10.58
CA ASP A 45 34.81 -5.19 -9.32
C ASP A 45 33.45 -5.77 -8.94
N SER A 46 33.54 -6.92 -8.26
CA SER A 46 32.45 -7.75 -7.74
C SER A 46 31.61 -7.00 -6.69
N SER A 47 31.86 -5.69 -6.56
CA SER A 47 31.28 -4.73 -5.66
C SER A 47 29.90 -4.22 -6.14
N ASN A 48 29.55 -4.30 -7.43
CA ASN A 48 28.42 -3.51 -7.97
C ASN A 48 27.31 -4.28 -8.72
N ILE A 49 27.46 -5.57 -9.02
CA ILE A 49 26.36 -6.36 -9.63
C ILE A 49 25.17 -6.51 -8.66
N LEU A 50 25.47 -6.71 -7.37
CA LEU A 50 24.45 -6.73 -6.33
C LEU A 50 23.72 -5.40 -6.24
N ILE A 51 24.40 -4.27 -6.41
CA ILE A 51 23.79 -2.93 -6.37
C ILE A 51 22.84 -2.74 -7.56
N ILE A 52 23.25 -3.13 -8.77
CA ILE A 52 22.42 -3.05 -9.99
C ILE A 52 21.14 -3.90 -9.85
N ILE A 53 21.20 -5.04 -9.14
CA ILE A 53 20.04 -5.91 -8.92
C ILE A 53 19.19 -5.46 -7.72
N ILE A 54 19.82 -4.99 -6.63
CA ILE A 54 19.14 -4.64 -5.37
C ILE A 54 18.45 -3.27 -5.44
N ILE A 55 19.06 -2.26 -6.08
CA ILE A 55 18.46 -0.92 -6.24
C ILE A 55 17.03 -0.97 -6.84
N PRO A 56 16.79 -1.62 -8.01
CA PRO A 56 15.46 -1.65 -8.59
C PRO A 56 14.47 -2.43 -7.71
N ILE A 57 14.91 -3.49 -7.02
CA ILE A 57 14.07 -4.25 -6.10
C ILE A 57 13.66 -3.38 -4.90
N ILE A 58 14.59 -2.63 -4.30
CA ILE A 58 14.30 -1.72 -3.19
C ILE A 58 13.32 -0.63 -3.61
N LEU A 59 13.53 -0.01 -4.78
CA LEU A 59 12.63 1.02 -5.31
C LEU A 59 11.22 0.47 -5.57
N LEU A 60 11.12 -0.76 -6.10
CA LEU A 60 9.85 -1.43 -6.31
C LEU A 60 9.12 -1.68 -4.99
N VAL A 61 9.83 -2.20 -3.97
CA VAL A 61 9.24 -2.45 -2.64
C VAL A 61 8.77 -1.16 -1.99
N ILE A 62 9.58 -0.10 -2.02
CA ILE A 62 9.18 1.22 -1.50
C ILE A 62 7.95 1.75 -2.23
N GLY A 63 7.92 1.65 -3.56
CA GLY A 63 6.77 2.06 -4.38
C GLY A 63 5.49 1.31 -4.01
N VAL A 64 5.57 -0.01 -3.81
CA VAL A 64 4.44 -0.84 -3.38
C VAL A 64 3.96 -0.43 -1.99
N VAL A 65 4.86 -0.21 -1.03
CA VAL A 65 4.50 0.23 0.33
C VAL A 65 3.79 1.58 0.30
N ILE A 66 4.31 2.55 -0.45
CA ILE A 66 3.68 3.87 -0.63
C ILE A 66 2.29 3.71 -1.24
N ALA A 67 2.14 2.90 -2.29
CA ALA A 67 0.85 2.65 -2.93
C ALA A 67 -0.17 2.04 -1.96
N LEU A 68 0.25 1.06 -1.13
CA LEU A 68 -0.61 0.46 -0.10
C LEU A 68 -1.06 1.48 0.95
N ILE A 69 -0.14 2.34 1.42
CA ILE A 69 -0.46 3.41 2.38
C ILE A 69 -1.48 4.37 1.77
N VAL A 70 -1.28 4.79 0.52
CA VAL A 70 -2.23 5.65 -0.21
C VAL A 70 -3.60 4.98 -0.32
N ILE A 71 -3.66 3.70 -0.69
CA ILE A 71 -4.90 2.93 -0.76
C ILE A 71 -5.64 2.92 0.58
N ILE A 72 -4.93 2.69 1.69
CA ILE A 72 -5.52 2.68 3.05
C ILE A 72 -6.10 4.05 3.39
N ILE A 73 -5.36 5.13 3.13
CA ILE A 73 -5.80 6.51 3.41
C ILE A 73 -7.05 6.84 2.59
N VAL A 74 -7.05 6.52 1.28
CA VAL A 74 -8.19 6.77 0.38
C VAL A 74 -9.40 5.97 0.82
N LYS A 75 -9.26 4.67 1.11
CA LYS A 75 -10.37 3.82 1.59
C LYS A 75 -10.95 4.35 2.91
N LYS A 76 -10.11 4.79 3.85
CA LYS A 76 -10.57 5.41 5.11
C LYS A 76 -11.37 6.69 4.84
N LYS A 77 -10.90 7.55 3.93
CA LYS A 77 -11.59 8.80 3.55
C LYS A 77 -12.95 8.53 2.90
N THR A 78 -13.03 7.56 1.99
CA THR A 78 -14.28 7.16 1.31
C THR A 78 -15.29 6.60 2.30
N ASN A 79 -14.87 5.71 3.21
CA ASN A 79 -15.78 5.11 4.20
C ASN A 79 -16.36 6.18 5.14
N ALA A 80 -15.53 7.11 5.64
CA ALA A 80 -16.01 8.20 6.51
C ALA A 80 -17.05 9.10 5.81
N SER A 81 -16.89 9.35 4.51
CA SER A 81 -17.85 10.14 3.73
C SER A 81 -19.20 9.45 3.54
N LYS A 82 -19.21 8.12 3.35
CA LYS A 82 -20.44 7.32 3.25
C LYS A 82 -21.20 7.30 4.57
N LEU A 83 -20.51 7.01 5.68
CA LEU A 83 -21.14 7.02 7.01
C LEU A 83 -21.76 8.38 7.35
N LYS A 84 -21.11 9.49 7.02
CA LYS A 84 -21.66 10.83 7.27
C LYS A 84 -22.91 11.11 6.42
N LYS A 85 -22.90 10.68 5.15
CA LYS A 85 -24.06 10.82 4.25
C LYS A 85 -25.23 9.99 4.75
N ASP A 86 -25.00 8.72 5.07
CA ASP A 86 -26.04 7.81 5.53
C ASP A 86 -26.63 8.27 6.87
N TYR A 87 -25.81 8.76 7.81
CA TYR A 87 -26.27 9.34 9.08
C TYR A 87 -27.12 10.60 8.88
N SER A 88 -26.69 11.51 8.01
CA SER A 88 -27.46 12.74 7.73
C SER A 88 -28.83 12.47 7.10
N ILE A 89 -28.95 11.39 6.32
CA ILE A 89 -30.24 10.96 5.75
C ILE A 89 -31.14 10.44 6.88
N ILE A 90 -30.64 9.58 7.77
CA ILE A 90 -31.41 9.03 8.89
C ILE A 90 -31.86 10.16 9.85
N GLU A 91 -30.99 11.12 10.14
CA GLU A 91 -31.34 12.30 10.97
C GLU A 91 -32.43 13.16 10.32
N SER A 92 -32.39 13.31 8.99
CA SER A 92 -33.44 14.04 8.25
C SER A 92 -34.77 13.28 8.18
N VAL A 93 -34.74 11.93 8.14
CA VAL A 93 -35.94 11.07 8.12
C VAL A 93 -36.59 11.00 9.50
N GLU A 94 -35.80 10.88 10.58
CA GLU A 94 -36.28 10.88 11.96
C GLU A 94 -37.03 12.17 12.32
N LYS A 95 -36.60 13.31 11.75
CA LYS A 95 -37.28 14.59 11.95
C LYS A 95 -38.61 14.72 11.18
N THR A 96 -38.83 13.87 10.18
CA THR A 96 -40.04 13.87 9.33
C THR A 96 -41.08 12.82 9.72
N GLU A 97 -40.70 11.76 10.44
CA GLU A 97 -41.64 10.79 11.03
C GLU A 97 -41.78 11.00 12.54
N GLN A 98 -42.71 11.86 12.97
CA GLN A 98 -43.18 11.91 14.36
C GLN A 98 -44.02 10.67 14.74
N ILE A 99 -43.54 9.45 14.50
CA ILE A 99 -44.07 8.25 15.17
C ILE A 99 -42.89 7.46 15.73
N PRO A 100 -42.55 7.62 17.02
CA PRO A 100 -41.48 6.84 17.60
C PRO A 100 -41.85 5.34 17.56
N PHE A 101 -40.92 4.51 17.07
CA PHE A 101 -40.99 3.04 17.06
C PHE A 101 -41.35 2.42 18.43
N ARG A 102 -41.31 3.20 19.51
CA ARG A 102 -41.77 2.83 20.86
C ARG A 102 -43.26 2.45 20.95
N ARG A 103 -44.09 2.73 19.92
CA ARG A 103 -45.52 2.38 19.94
C ARG A 103 -45.81 0.91 19.64
N ILE A 104 -44.91 0.19 18.96
CA ILE A 104 -45.14 -1.23 18.63
C ILE A 104 -45.08 -2.12 19.88
N GLU A 105 -44.23 -1.73 20.85
CA GLU A 105 -44.07 -2.47 22.11
C GLU A 105 -45.31 -2.34 23.03
N MET A 106 -45.94 -1.15 23.09
CA MET A 106 -47.15 -0.94 23.90
C MET A 106 -48.38 -1.68 23.36
N TYR A 107 -48.55 -1.76 22.03
CA TYR A 107 -49.71 -2.47 21.45
C TYR A 107 -49.67 -3.97 21.76
N ASN A 108 -48.48 -4.58 21.77
CA ASN A 108 -48.35 -6.01 22.06
C ASN A 108 -48.51 -6.32 23.56
N LEU A 109 -48.13 -5.39 24.45
CA LEU A 109 -48.23 -5.57 25.90
C LEU A 109 -49.67 -5.46 26.42
N ASP A 110 -50.46 -4.54 25.87
CA ASP A 110 -51.89 -4.40 26.20
C ASP A 110 -52.70 -5.62 25.72
N HIS A 111 -52.42 -6.15 24.53
CA HIS A 111 -53.09 -7.36 24.04
C HIS A 111 -52.75 -8.62 24.86
N LEU A 112 -51.53 -8.72 25.38
CA LEU A 112 -51.12 -9.83 26.25
C LEU A 112 -51.80 -9.76 27.63
N THR A 113 -51.93 -8.57 28.21
CA THR A 113 -52.59 -8.38 29.51
C THR A 113 -54.10 -8.59 29.43
N LEU A 114 -54.76 -8.12 28.37
CA LEU A 114 -56.18 -8.40 28.09
C LEU A 114 -56.46 -9.90 27.96
N LYS A 115 -55.59 -10.63 27.23
CA LYS A 115 -55.74 -12.08 27.04
C LYS A 115 -55.50 -12.85 28.33
N ALA A 116 -54.52 -12.44 29.15
CA ALA A 116 -54.27 -13.03 30.47
C ALA A 116 -55.44 -12.79 31.45
N ALA A 117 -56.03 -11.59 31.44
CA ALA A 117 -57.19 -11.26 32.28
C ALA A 117 -58.44 -12.08 31.89
N GLN A 118 -58.69 -12.32 30.59
CA GLN A 118 -59.78 -13.17 30.12
C GLN A 118 -59.58 -14.63 30.54
N ILE A 119 -58.36 -15.15 30.44
CA ILE A 119 -58.02 -16.52 30.88
C ILE A 119 -58.23 -16.65 32.39
N ALA A 120 -57.77 -15.68 33.18
CA ALA A 120 -57.99 -15.68 34.63
C ALA A 120 -59.48 -15.65 34.99
N LYS A 121 -60.28 -14.84 34.29
CA LYS A 121 -61.73 -14.75 34.50
C LYS A 121 -62.49 -16.02 34.12
N SER A 122 -62.06 -16.73 33.08
CA SER A 122 -62.63 -18.04 32.70
C SER A 122 -62.30 -19.16 33.70
N LYS A 123 -61.16 -19.04 34.40
CA LYS A 123 -60.69 -20.05 35.36
C LYS A 123 -61.35 -19.89 36.74
N SER A 124 -61.79 -18.68 37.10
CA SER A 124 -62.55 -18.44 38.32
C SER A 124 -64.03 -18.81 38.23
N SER A 125 -64.61 -18.87 37.03
CA SER A 125 -66.03 -19.25 36.85
C SER A 125 -66.27 -20.77 36.81
N SER A 126 -65.23 -21.60 36.67
CA SER A 126 -65.33 -23.06 36.61
C SER A 126 -65.06 -23.77 37.94
N THR A 127 -64.70 -23.05 39.01
CA THR A 127 -64.44 -23.62 40.34
C THR A 127 -65.51 -23.29 41.39
N SER A 128 -66.70 -22.83 40.98
CA SER A 128 -67.84 -22.52 41.87
C SER A 128 -69.11 -23.31 41.50
N THR A 129 -68.96 -24.56 41.06
CA THR A 129 -70.04 -25.57 41.06
C THR A 129 -69.40 -26.94 41.25
N ALA A 130 -69.11 -27.29 42.50
CA ALA A 130 -68.92 -28.65 42.98
C ALA A 130 -69.49 -28.72 44.40
#